data_AF-A0A949GV39-F1
#
_entry.id   AF-A0A949GV39-F1
#
_cell.length_a   1.000
_cell.length_b   1.000
_cell.length_c   1.000
_cell.angle_alpha   90.00
_cell.angle_beta   90.00
_cell.angle_gamma   90.00
#
_symmetry.space_group_name_H-M   'P 1'
#
loop_
_entity.id
_entity.type
_entity.pdbx_description
1 polymer ?
#
loop_
_entity_poly.entity_id
_entity_poly.type
_entity_poly.pdbx_seq_one_letter_code
_entity_poly.pdbx_strand_id
1 'polypeptide(L)'
;MKKNLRFVTLSLFAIALTGCASAPIQLSQMGSFHVGGREVVLSGKPIKEVLFAPGGVPAKVDPNGVYQVEQMYVQYFIPQNPRGSFPLLLWHGGGLSGV
;
A
#
# COMPACT_ATOMS: atom_id res chain seq x y z
N MET A 1 44.71 24.08 -33.42
CA MET A 1 44.35 22.85 -32.67
C MET A 1 43.58 23.05 -31.35
N LYS A 2 43.22 24.28 -30.91
CA LYS A 2 42.48 24.50 -29.64
C LYS A 2 40.94 24.54 -29.74
N LYS A 3 40.36 24.50 -30.95
CA LYS A 3 38.90 24.61 -31.15
C LYS A 3 38.14 23.30 -30.87
N ASN A 4 38.78 22.14 -31.00
CA ASN A 4 38.12 20.84 -30.83
C ASN A 4 37.97 20.42 -29.36
N LEU A 5 38.77 21.01 -28.46
CA LEU A 5 38.74 20.68 -27.03
C LEU A 5 37.51 21.26 -26.29
N ARG A 6 36.96 22.37 -26.79
CA ARG A 6 35.77 23.05 -26.22
C ARG A 6 34.45 22.33 -26.52
N PHE A 7 34.37 21.61 -27.64
CA PHE A 7 33.17 20.84 -27.98
C PHE A 7 33.07 19.57 -27.13
N VAL A 8 34.19 18.90 -26.85
CA VAL A 8 34.23 17.70 -26.01
C VAL A 8 33.83 18.00 -24.55
N THR A 9 34.17 19.19 -24.04
CA THR A 9 33.81 19.59 -22.66
C THR A 9 32.33 19.87 -22.48
N LEU A 10 31.63 20.36 -23.51
CA LEU A 10 30.19 20.64 -23.44
C LEU A 10 29.35 19.34 -23.47
N SER A 11 29.80 18.34 -24.23
CA SER A 11 29.15 17.02 -24.32
C SER A 11 29.22 16.23 -23.00
N LEU A 12 30.33 16.35 -22.26
CA LEU A 12 30.50 15.67 -20.97
C LEU A 12 29.58 16.23 -19.88
N PHE A 13 29.25 17.53 -19.94
CA PHE A 13 28.39 18.18 -18.94
C PHE A 13 26.91 17.78 -19.09
N ALA A 14 26.44 17.50 -20.30
CA ALA A 14 25.06 17.06 -20.55
C ALA A 14 24.80 15.62 -20.07
N ILE A 15 25.79 14.73 -20.13
CA ILE A 15 25.68 13.33 -19.66
C ILE A 15 25.58 13.28 -18.12
N ALA A 16 26.21 14.21 -17.41
CA ALA A 16 26.17 14.29 -15.95
C ALA A 16 24.77 14.68 -15.40
N LEU A 17 23.96 15.41 -16.17
CA LEU A 17 22.63 15.86 -15.75
C LEU A 17 21.55 14.78 -15.88
N THR A 18 21.76 13.76 -16.72
CA THR A 18 20.81 12.63 -16.87
C THR A 18 20.89 11.58 -15.76
N GLY A 19 21.94 11.62 -14.92
CA GLY A 19 22.12 10.67 -13.82
C GLY A 19 21.12 10.81 -12.66
N CYS A 20 20.37 11.92 -12.62
CA CYS A 20 19.41 12.21 -11.55
C CYS A 20 17.95 11.89 -11.93
N ALA A 21 17.67 11.54 -13.18
CA ALA A 21 16.31 11.21 -13.62
C ALA A 21 16.05 9.71 -13.41
N SER A 22 15.36 9.36 -12.32
CA SER A 22 14.82 8.01 -12.15
C SER A 22 13.64 7.80 -13.11
N ALA A 23 13.68 6.73 -13.90
CA ALA A 23 12.52 6.36 -14.73
C ALA A 23 11.29 6.09 -13.84
N PRO A 24 10.06 6.40 -14.32
CA PRO A 24 8.86 6.15 -13.54
C PRO A 24 8.69 4.66 -13.25
N ILE A 25 8.17 4.32 -12.07
CA ILE A 25 7.72 2.96 -11.76
C ILE A 25 6.44 2.72 -12.54
N GLN A 26 6.53 1.87 -13.55
CA GLN A 26 5.37 1.45 -14.35
C GLN A 26 4.83 0.14 -13.79
N LEU A 27 3.54 0.13 -13.46
CA LEU A 27 2.83 -1.05 -12.98
C LEU A 27 1.85 -1.49 -14.04
N SER A 28 1.80 -2.80 -14.32
CA SER A 28 0.72 -3.37 -15.12
C SER A 28 -0.57 -3.44 -14.31
N GLN A 29 -0.47 -3.72 -13.00
CA GLN A 29 -1.61 -3.83 -12.09
C GLN A 29 -1.23 -3.44 -10.66
N MET A 30 -2.22 -2.98 -9.90
CA MET A 30 -2.16 -2.82 -8.45
C MET A 30 -3.53 -3.14 -7.84
N GLY A 31 -3.55 -3.56 -6.59
CA GLY A 31 -4.81 -3.84 -5.90
C GLY A 31 -4.61 -4.33 -4.48
N SER A 32 -5.71 -4.76 -3.87
CA SER A 32 -5.72 -5.35 -2.54
C SER A 32 -6.83 -6.37 -2.37
N PHE A 33 -6.65 -7.27 -1.42
CA PHE A 33 -7.62 -8.28 -1.02
C PHE A 33 -7.35 -8.75 0.42
N HIS A 34 -8.25 -9.56 0.97
CA HIS A 34 -8.05 -10.23 2.25
C HIS A 34 -7.84 -11.73 2.05
N VAL A 35 -7.02 -12.35 2.90
CA VAL A 35 -6.75 -13.80 2.89
C VAL A 35 -7.09 -14.40 4.24
N GLY A 36 -7.80 -15.53 4.21
CA GLY A 36 -8.13 -16.30 5.40
C GLY A 36 -9.11 -15.58 6.32
N GLY A 37 -8.87 -15.73 7.62
CA GLY A 37 -9.80 -15.34 8.66
C GLY A 37 -10.90 -16.38 8.89
N ARG A 38 -11.76 -16.09 9.86
CA ARG A 38 -12.89 -16.94 10.25
C ARG A 38 -14.06 -16.12 10.74
N GLU A 39 -15.23 -16.74 10.68
CA GLU A 39 -16.43 -16.18 11.30
C GLU A 39 -16.43 -16.43 12.80
N VAL A 40 -16.86 -15.43 13.55
CA VAL A 40 -17.15 -15.52 14.99
C VAL A 40 -18.54 -14.95 15.22
N VAL A 41 -19.36 -15.72 15.94
CA VAL A 41 -20.69 -15.27 16.38
C VAL A 41 -20.57 -14.64 17.76
N LEU A 42 -20.96 -13.38 17.87
CA LEU A 42 -21.17 -12.72 19.15
C LEU A 42 -22.66 -12.79 19.51
N SER A 43 -22.94 -13.26 20.72
CA SER A 43 -24.30 -13.38 21.27
C SER A 43 -24.35 -12.98 22.75
N GLY A 44 -25.56 -12.65 23.22
CA GLY A 44 -25.82 -12.33 24.63
C GLY A 44 -25.16 -11.02 25.12
N LYS A 45 -24.68 -10.16 24.22
CA LYS A 45 -24.11 -8.86 24.56
C LYS A 45 -25.20 -7.79 24.69
N PRO A 46 -25.07 -6.84 25.64
CA PRO A 46 -26.07 -5.80 25.82
C PRO A 46 -26.08 -4.83 24.63
N ILE A 47 -27.27 -4.48 24.17
CA ILE A 47 -27.50 -3.41 23.20
C ILE A 47 -27.28 -2.08 23.91
N LYS A 48 -26.52 -1.17 23.29
CA LYS A 48 -26.20 0.15 23.86
C LYS A 48 -26.83 1.26 23.03
N GLU A 49 -27.31 2.30 23.69
CA GLU A 49 -27.61 3.57 23.02
C GLU A 49 -26.35 4.44 23.04
N VAL A 50 -25.90 4.84 21.86
CA VAL A 50 -24.67 5.62 21.67
C VAL A 50 -25.01 6.89 20.91
N LEU A 51 -24.54 8.02 21.44
CA LEU A 51 -24.56 9.29 20.74
C LEU A 51 -23.22 9.44 19.99
N PHE A 52 -23.24 9.27 18.66
CA PHE A 52 -22.02 9.32 17.85
C PHE A 52 -21.48 10.74 17.61
N ALA A 53 -22.33 11.76 17.72
CA ALA A 53 -21.96 13.15 17.54
C ALA A 53 -22.79 14.06 18.48
N PRO A 54 -22.22 15.15 19.03
CA PRO A 54 -22.98 16.11 19.83
C PRO A 54 -24.23 16.62 19.10
N GLY A 55 -25.38 16.59 19.76
CA GLY A 55 -26.66 17.01 19.19
C GLY A 55 -27.29 16.04 18.17
N GLY A 56 -26.67 14.88 17.92
CA GLY A 56 -27.23 13.84 17.06
C GLY A 56 -28.41 13.08 17.69
N VAL A 57 -29.01 12.19 16.90
CA VAL A 57 -30.02 11.24 17.41
C VAL A 57 -29.30 10.03 18.01
N PRO A 58 -29.63 9.59 19.25
CA PRO A 58 -29.08 8.38 19.82
C PRO A 58 -29.31 7.16 18.92
N ALA A 59 -28.25 6.41 18.66
CA ALA A 59 -28.30 5.20 17.84
C ALA A 59 -28.23 3.96 18.72
N LYS A 60 -29.06 2.96 18.42
CA LYS A 60 -28.96 1.63 19.04
C LYS A 60 -27.85 0.84 18.35
N VAL A 61 -26.85 0.46 19.14
CA VAL A 61 -25.73 -0.36 18.72
C VAL A 61 -25.92 -1.76 19.33
N ASP A 62 -26.29 -2.71 18.48
CA ASP A 62 -26.32 -4.13 18.81
C ASP A 62 -25.01 -4.79 18.35
N PRO A 63 -24.15 -5.25 19.28
CA PRO A 63 -22.89 -5.91 18.93
C PRO A 63 -23.06 -7.43 18.68
N ASN A 64 -24.27 -7.97 18.75
CA ASN A 64 -24.52 -9.38 18.45
C ASN A 64 -24.64 -9.61 16.94
N GLY A 65 -24.02 -10.67 16.44
CA GLY A 65 -23.98 -10.96 15.01
C GLY A 65 -22.77 -11.80 14.60
N VAL A 66 -22.63 -12.01 13.29
CA VAL A 66 -21.51 -12.71 12.68
C VAL A 66 -20.43 -11.70 12.28
N TYR A 67 -19.19 -11.95 12.67
CA TYR A 67 -18.03 -11.11 12.40
C TYR A 67 -16.92 -11.91 11.72
N GLN A 68 -16.29 -11.34 10.69
CA GLN A 68 -15.05 -11.88 10.12
C GLN A 68 -13.85 -11.33 10.89
N VAL A 69 -13.04 -12.23 11.46
CA VAL A 69 -11.83 -11.90 12.22
C VAL A 69 -10.62 -12.66 11.70
N GLU A 70 -9.41 -12.20 12.09
CA GLU A 70 -8.13 -12.86 11.81
C GLU A 70 -7.75 -12.96 10.32
N GLN A 71 -8.44 -12.22 9.44
CA GLN A 71 -8.07 -12.07 8.04
C GLN A 71 -6.81 -11.21 7.89
N MET A 72 -5.94 -11.62 6.96
CA MET A 72 -4.77 -10.84 6.58
C MET A 72 -5.10 -9.91 5.43
N TYR A 73 -4.82 -8.63 5.57
CA TYR A 73 -4.87 -7.68 4.45
C TYR A 73 -3.64 -7.83 3.56
N VAL A 74 -3.85 -7.83 2.25
CA VAL A 74 -2.80 -7.89 1.23
C VAL A 74 -2.94 -6.71 0.28
N GLN A 75 -1.85 -5.98 0.07
CA GLN A 75 -1.72 -5.03 -1.04
C GLN A 75 -0.64 -5.54 -1.99
N TYR A 76 -0.88 -5.45 -3.29
CA TYR A 76 0.06 -5.94 -4.31
C TYR A 76 0.28 -4.91 -5.42
N PHE A 77 1.47 -4.98 -6.01
CA PHE A 77 1.90 -4.17 -7.14
C PHE A 77 2.61 -5.09 -8.14
N ILE A 78 2.14 -5.15 -9.38
CA ILE A 78 2.74 -5.95 -10.45
C ILE A 78 3.48 -4.98 -11.39
N PRO A 79 4.82 -5.06 -11.49
CA PRO A 79 5.58 -4.25 -12.42
C PRO A 79 5.17 -4.50 -13.87
N GLN A 80 5.26 -3.49 -14.72
CA GLN A 80 5.06 -3.63 -16.17
C GLN A 80 6.04 -4.65 -16.78
N ASN A 81 7.29 -4.67 -16.27
CA ASN A 81 8.35 -5.58 -16.70
C ASN A 81 8.86 -6.38 -15.50
N PRO A 82 8.30 -7.57 -15.20
CA PRO A 82 8.75 -8.43 -14.10
C PRO A 82 10.21 -8.87 -14.28
N ARG A 83 11.00 -8.82 -13.21
CA ARG A 83 12.42 -9.25 -13.21
C ARG A 83 12.68 -10.58 -12.49
N GLY A 84 11.64 -11.20 -11.94
CA GLY A 84 11.72 -12.45 -11.19
C GLY A 84 10.59 -13.39 -11.56
N SER A 85 10.76 -14.68 -11.27
CA SER A 85 9.78 -15.71 -11.61
C SER A 85 8.70 -15.90 -10.54
N PHE A 86 8.88 -15.32 -9.36
CA PHE A 86 7.99 -15.47 -8.21
C PHE A 86 7.65 -14.12 -7.57
N PRO A 87 6.46 -13.97 -6.97
CA PRO A 87 6.12 -12.78 -6.20
C PRO A 87 6.98 -12.69 -4.93
N LEU A 88 7.32 -11.46 -4.54
CA LEU A 88 7.96 -11.18 -3.25
C LEU A 88 6.89 -10.81 -2.23
N LEU A 89 6.81 -11.56 -1.14
CA LEU A 89 5.92 -11.26 -0.02
C LEU A 89 6.73 -10.53 1.06
N LEU A 90 6.26 -9.35 1.44
CA LEU A 90 6.87 -8.52 2.47
C LEU A 90 5.98 -8.52 3.71
N TRP A 91 6.54 -8.92 4.85
CA TRP A 91 5.82 -9.04 6.12
C TRP A 91 6.55 -8.22 7.20
N HIS A 92 5.82 -7.38 7.93
CA HIS A 92 6.40 -6.49 8.94
C HIS A 92 6.61 -7.19 10.31
N GLY A 93 7.56 -6.69 11.10
CA GLY A 93 7.77 -7.17 12.47
C GLY A 93 6.72 -6.64 13.47
N GLY A 94 6.94 -6.93 14.76
CA GLY A 94 6.09 -6.43 15.84
C GLY A 94 6.08 -4.90 15.93
N GLY A 95 4.90 -4.31 16.19
CA GLY A 95 4.72 -2.87 16.36
C GLY A 95 4.77 -2.03 15.06
N LEU A 96 4.80 -2.68 13.90
CA LEU A 96 4.81 -2.04 12.58
C LEU A 96 3.57 -2.44 11.76
N SER A 97 3.39 -1.80 10.60
CA SER A 97 2.42 -2.17 9.57
C SER A 97 3.10 -2.14 8.18
N GLY A 98 2.50 -2.82 7.21
CA GLY A 98 2.89 -2.75 5.79
C GLY A 98 2.07 -1.75 4.97
N VAL A 99 1.16 -1.03 5.63
CA VAL A 99 0.25 0.00 5.09
C VAL A 99 0.30 1.25 5.95
#